data_AF-A0A7X0DZP8-F1
#
_entry.id   AF-A0A7X0DZP8-F1
#
_cell.length_a   1.000
_cell.length_b   1.000
_cell.length_c   1.000
_cell.angle_alpha   90.00
_cell.angle_beta   90.00
_cell.angle_gamma   90.00
#
_symmetry.space_group_name_H-M   'P 1'
#
loop_
_entity.id
_entity.type
_entity.pdbx_description
1 polymer ?
#
loop_
_entity_poly.entity_id
_entity_poly.type
_entity_poly.pdbx_seq_one_letter_code
_entity_poly.pdbx_strand_id
1 'polypeptide(L)'
;MNFSTVNKKKDRGLLLPAIAFIILSFVQCTPKHQIASSLEAGTKAGHPNKGLKDYYKNYFPIGVAVSMASLHGPDSALIVNEFNSITPENDMKMGPIHPSEDIYNWKNADKIVDFAVSHHIKIRGHNLCWHNQEAAWMFKGADGKPVTKELLLQRLKDHVFAVAGRYKGKIYAWDVVNEAIDDSDDTTQIYRKSNWYNICNGPDFIEAAFRYAHEADPQAKLYYNDYNSEHPVKREKIYKLLKKLIEDHVPIDGVGMQAHWKLNDPSSDELRKALDEVTSLGLKVQFTELDITIRLPRPAPVPGTTPPAATTLPTPDPGYTPELEAKQIAQYKMAFDIFRQYKKFITSVTFWNVSDRSSWLDGRGGGLMGGAAAGLNTPRAVIKAYPLLFDENRERKKAYWSVVNF
;
A
#
# COMPACT_ATOMS: atom_id res chain seq x y z
N MET A 1 -51.93 12.79 61.52
CA MET A 1 -53.08 13.61 61.96
C MET A 1 -53.35 14.66 60.89
N ASN A 2 -54.58 14.63 60.34
CA ASN A 2 -55.35 15.63 59.56
C ASN A 2 -54.74 16.18 58.25
N PHE A 3 -55.24 15.81 57.04
CA PHE A 3 -56.53 16.13 56.37
C PHE A 3 -56.69 17.66 56.16
N SER A 4 -56.96 18.23 54.97
CA SER A 4 -57.99 17.96 53.93
C SER A 4 -57.60 18.72 52.63
N THR A 5 -57.64 18.19 51.39
CA THR A 5 -58.77 17.99 50.44
C THR A 5 -59.85 19.08 50.38
N VAL A 6 -60.15 19.63 49.18
CA VAL A 6 -61.35 19.28 48.38
C VAL A 6 -61.54 20.19 47.13
N ASN A 7 -61.92 19.52 46.04
CA ASN A 7 -62.44 19.94 44.72
C ASN A 7 -63.76 20.75 44.72
N LYS A 8 -64.03 21.46 43.59
CA LYS A 8 -65.21 21.33 42.69
C LYS A 8 -65.24 22.53 41.70
N LYS A 9 -65.13 22.37 40.37
CA LYS A 9 -66.11 21.92 39.33
C LYS A 9 -67.44 22.69 39.26
N LYS A 10 -67.66 23.36 38.11
CA LYS A 10 -68.87 23.52 37.25
C LYS A 10 -68.85 24.91 36.58
N ASP A 11 -69.31 25.16 35.35
CA ASP A 11 -70.25 24.46 34.49
C ASP A 11 -70.03 24.77 32.98
N ARG A 12 -70.68 23.96 32.15
CA ARG A 12 -70.71 23.97 30.68
C ARG A 12 -71.62 25.07 30.11
N GLY A 13 -71.33 25.53 28.89
CA GLY A 13 -72.28 26.24 28.01
C GLY A 13 -71.81 26.22 26.55
N LEU A 14 -72.66 25.72 25.67
CA LEU A 14 -72.46 25.35 24.26
C LEU A 14 -73.04 26.45 23.33
N LEU A 15 -72.45 26.72 22.15
CA LEU A 15 -73.10 26.91 20.82
C LEU A 15 -72.27 27.76 19.81
N LEU A 16 -72.00 27.16 18.65
CA LEU A 16 -71.49 27.66 17.35
C LEU A 16 -72.58 28.48 16.57
N PRO A 17 -72.37 28.95 15.31
CA PRO A 17 -71.17 29.48 14.61
C PRO A 17 -71.47 30.80 13.84
N ALA A 18 -70.43 31.45 13.27
CA ALA A 18 -70.60 32.35 12.12
C ALA A 18 -69.42 32.24 11.14
N ILE A 19 -69.77 32.11 9.86
CA ILE A 19 -68.92 31.90 8.68
C ILE A 19 -68.55 33.27 8.09
N ALA A 20 -67.30 33.44 7.60
CA ALA A 20 -67.00 34.35 6.49
C ALA A 20 -65.70 33.96 5.78
N PHE A 21 -65.84 33.58 4.51
CA PHE A 21 -64.77 33.44 3.50
C PHE A 21 -64.55 34.81 2.84
N ILE A 22 -63.30 35.24 2.65
CA ILE A 22 -62.95 36.28 1.67
C ILE A 22 -61.75 35.80 0.85
N ILE A 23 -61.99 35.73 -0.47
CA ILE A 23 -61.02 35.53 -1.55
C ILE A 23 -60.56 36.92 -2.01
N LEU A 24 -59.26 37.13 -2.22
CA LEU A 24 -58.79 38.21 -3.11
C LEU A 24 -57.57 37.79 -3.94
N SER A 25 -57.58 38.35 -5.15
CA SER A 25 -56.98 37.91 -6.41
C SER A 25 -55.56 38.41 -6.69
N PHE A 26 -54.90 37.68 -7.58
CA PHE A 26 -53.60 37.93 -8.21
C PHE A 26 -53.48 39.29 -8.94
N VAL A 27 -52.28 39.87 -8.89
CA VAL A 27 -51.76 40.77 -9.93
C VAL A 27 -50.34 40.33 -10.29
N GLN A 28 -50.12 40.02 -11.58
CA GLN A 28 -48.83 39.76 -12.18
C GLN A 28 -48.18 41.07 -12.65
N CYS A 29 -46.86 41.19 -12.49
CA CYS A 29 -46.02 42.03 -13.34
C CYS A 29 -44.58 41.44 -13.39
N THR A 30 -44.09 41.15 -14.59
CA THR A 30 -42.66 40.92 -14.94
C THR A 30 -42.29 41.99 -15.98
N PRO A 31 -41.01 42.44 -16.17
CA PRO A 31 -39.93 41.60 -16.71
C PRO A 31 -38.45 41.94 -16.38
N LYS A 32 -37.59 40.92 -16.62
CA LYS A 32 -36.21 40.93 -17.16
C LYS A 32 -35.10 41.79 -16.50
N HIS A 33 -34.16 41.10 -15.84
CA HIS A 33 -32.76 41.06 -16.31
C HIS A 33 -31.98 39.88 -15.72
N GLN A 34 -31.36 39.09 -16.61
CA GLN A 34 -30.35 38.08 -16.33
C GLN A 34 -29.01 38.78 -16.04
N ILE A 35 -28.30 38.35 -15.00
CA ILE A 35 -26.86 38.11 -15.08
C ILE A 35 -26.59 36.77 -14.40
N ALA A 36 -26.05 35.85 -15.18
CA ALA A 36 -25.52 34.58 -14.74
C ALA A 36 -24.20 34.79 -13.98
N SER A 37 -24.04 34.07 -12.87
CA SER A 37 -22.73 33.72 -12.33
C SER A 37 -22.77 32.23 -12.02
N SER A 38 -22.34 31.46 -13.00
CA SER A 38 -22.06 30.05 -12.94
C SER A 38 -20.67 29.84 -12.34
N LEU A 39 -20.58 29.13 -11.21
CA LEU A 39 -19.45 28.25 -10.84
C LEU A 39 -19.76 27.53 -9.51
N GLU A 40 -20.84 26.73 -9.49
CA GLU A 40 -20.89 25.59 -8.59
C GLU A 40 -20.38 24.37 -9.36
N ALA A 41 -19.06 24.18 -9.32
CA ALA A 41 -18.50 22.87 -9.60
C ALA A 41 -18.99 21.95 -8.48
N GLY A 42 -20.03 21.16 -8.79
CA GLY A 42 -20.58 20.16 -7.89
C GLY A 42 -19.50 19.19 -7.44
N THR A 43 -18.99 19.40 -6.23
CA THR A 43 -18.35 18.35 -5.46
C THR A 43 -19.44 17.33 -5.18
N LYS A 44 -19.45 16.21 -5.91
CA LYS A 44 -20.13 15.00 -5.44
C LYS A 44 -19.46 14.62 -4.13
N ALA A 45 -19.98 15.11 -3.01
CA ALA A 45 -19.61 14.66 -1.69
C ALA A 45 -19.82 13.15 -1.66
N GLY A 46 -18.74 12.39 -1.41
CA GLY A 46 -18.83 10.94 -1.27
C GLY A 46 -19.88 10.57 -0.23
N HIS A 47 -20.55 9.44 -0.42
CA HIS A 47 -21.46 8.93 0.59
C HIS A 47 -20.67 8.70 1.88
N PRO A 48 -21.08 9.27 3.04
CA PRO A 48 -20.28 9.26 4.26
C PRO A 48 -19.95 7.85 4.78
N ASN A 49 -20.64 6.82 4.31
CA ASN A 49 -20.45 5.43 4.72
C ASN A 49 -19.67 4.57 3.72
N LYS A 50 -19.24 5.09 2.57
CA LYS A 50 -18.45 4.31 1.59
C LYS A 50 -16.96 4.48 1.86
N GLY A 51 -16.25 3.36 2.02
CA GLY A 51 -14.79 3.33 2.05
C GLY A 51 -14.19 3.09 0.65
N LEU A 52 -12.87 3.23 0.54
CA LEU A 52 -12.11 3.07 -0.71
C LEU A 52 -12.38 1.70 -1.35
N LYS A 53 -12.41 0.62 -0.56
CA LYS A 53 -12.78 -0.73 -1.00
C LYS A 53 -14.13 -0.81 -1.72
N ASP A 54 -15.10 0.01 -1.34
CA ASP A 54 -16.46 -0.05 -1.89
C ASP A 54 -16.52 0.49 -3.32
N TYR A 55 -15.70 1.50 -3.61
CA TYR A 55 -15.55 2.05 -4.96
C TYR A 55 -14.88 1.05 -5.91
N TYR A 56 -13.99 0.20 -5.39
CA TYR A 56 -13.21 -0.77 -6.17
C TYR A 56 -13.70 -2.21 -6.10
N LYS A 57 -14.86 -2.48 -5.47
CA LYS A 57 -15.39 -3.84 -5.27
C LYS A 57 -15.52 -4.68 -6.56
N ASN A 58 -15.73 -4.01 -7.71
CA ASN A 58 -15.85 -4.65 -9.04
C ASN A 58 -14.55 -4.58 -9.87
N TYR A 59 -13.43 -4.22 -9.24
CA TYR A 59 -12.13 -4.04 -9.86
C TYR A 59 -11.10 -4.96 -9.18
N PHE A 60 -10.67 -4.61 -7.97
CA PHE A 60 -9.66 -5.34 -7.20
C PHE A 60 -9.77 -4.98 -5.71
N PRO A 61 -9.27 -5.84 -4.80
CA PRO A 61 -9.04 -5.49 -3.42
C PRO A 61 -8.17 -4.25 -3.26
N ILE A 62 -8.50 -3.44 -2.24
CA ILE A 62 -7.72 -2.31 -1.79
C ILE A 62 -7.09 -2.68 -0.45
N GLY A 63 -5.76 -2.72 -0.45
CA GLY A 63 -4.97 -3.12 0.69
C GLY A 63 -4.27 -1.98 1.42
N VAL A 64 -3.80 -2.26 2.63
CA VAL A 64 -2.93 -1.35 3.39
C VAL A 64 -1.90 -2.13 4.20
N ALA A 65 -0.67 -1.63 4.25
CA ALA A 65 0.35 -2.18 5.13
C ALA A 65 0.13 -1.73 6.58
N VAL A 66 0.25 -2.67 7.52
CA VAL A 66 -0.06 -2.44 8.93
C VAL A 66 1.07 -2.90 9.83
N SER A 67 1.21 -2.20 10.94
CA SER A 67 2.01 -2.64 12.10
C SER A 67 1.08 -2.92 13.28
N MET A 68 1.63 -3.49 14.36
CA MET A 68 0.90 -3.66 15.62
C MET A 68 0.25 -2.38 16.15
N ALA A 69 0.87 -1.21 15.92
CA ALA A 69 0.31 0.06 16.37
C ALA A 69 -0.97 0.44 15.61
N SER A 70 -1.08 0.03 14.34
CA SER A 70 -2.23 0.33 13.47
C SER A 70 -3.47 -0.48 13.82
N LEU A 71 -3.34 -1.58 14.58
CA LEU A 71 -4.45 -2.48 14.93
C LEU A 71 -5.36 -1.96 16.06
N HIS A 72 -5.17 -0.70 16.49
CA HIS A 72 -5.89 -0.13 17.60
C HIS A 72 -6.42 1.28 17.29
N GLY A 73 -7.46 1.68 18.02
CA GLY A 73 -7.98 3.05 18.01
C GLY A 73 -8.41 3.54 16.62
N PRO A 74 -8.22 4.83 16.31
CA PRO A 74 -8.65 5.43 15.06
C PRO A 74 -8.07 4.77 13.79
N ASP A 75 -6.84 4.26 13.84
CA ASP A 75 -6.23 3.60 12.68
C ASP A 75 -6.97 2.29 12.35
N SER A 76 -7.31 1.48 13.36
CA SER A 76 -8.07 0.24 13.13
C SER A 76 -9.47 0.51 12.57
N ALA A 77 -10.15 1.55 13.05
CA ALA A 77 -11.46 1.95 12.54
C ALA A 77 -11.36 2.39 11.07
N LEU A 78 -10.33 3.17 10.73
CA LEU A 78 -10.06 3.56 9.35
C LEU A 78 -9.75 2.35 8.47
N ILE A 79 -8.91 1.41 8.95
CA ILE A 79 -8.55 0.19 8.22
C ILE A 79 -9.80 -0.61 7.85
N VAL A 80 -10.67 -0.87 8.83
CA VAL A 80 -11.91 -1.64 8.66
C VAL A 80 -12.88 -0.91 7.73
N ASN A 81 -12.90 0.42 7.74
CA ASN A 81 -13.78 1.20 6.86
C ASN A 81 -13.27 1.22 5.41
N GLU A 82 -11.98 1.45 5.19
CA GLU A 82 -11.43 1.79 3.87
C GLU A 82 -10.89 0.60 3.09
N PHE A 83 -10.41 -0.46 3.76
CA PHE A 83 -9.62 -1.52 3.13
C PHE A 83 -10.23 -2.92 3.30
N ASN A 84 -9.91 -3.82 2.38
CA ASN A 84 -10.33 -5.23 2.40
C ASN A 84 -9.17 -6.22 2.16
N SER A 85 -7.93 -5.72 2.22
CA SER A 85 -6.72 -6.51 2.35
C SER A 85 -5.73 -5.82 3.30
N ILE A 86 -4.87 -6.57 3.96
CA ILE A 86 -3.73 -6.04 4.72
C ILE A 86 -2.45 -6.78 4.40
N THR A 87 -1.32 -6.12 4.63
CA THR A 87 0.03 -6.70 4.58
C THR A 87 0.76 -6.36 5.88
N PRO A 88 1.32 -7.33 6.62
CA PRO A 88 2.18 -7.04 7.76
C PRO A 88 3.45 -6.32 7.28
N GLU A 89 3.65 -5.06 7.71
CA GLU A 89 4.74 -4.21 7.21
C GLU A 89 6.13 -4.77 7.56
N ASN A 90 6.26 -5.38 8.75
CA ASN A 90 7.54 -5.92 9.22
C ASN A 90 7.42 -7.27 9.94
N ASP A 91 6.31 -7.55 10.62
CA ASP A 91 6.20 -8.70 11.53
C ASP A 91 6.21 -10.08 10.85
N MET A 92 6.11 -10.13 9.51
CA MET A 92 6.28 -11.36 8.70
C MET A 92 7.58 -11.41 7.89
N LYS A 93 8.47 -10.43 8.04
CA LYS A 93 9.81 -10.49 7.41
C LYS A 93 10.68 -11.55 8.10
N MET A 94 11.64 -12.09 7.36
CA MET A 94 12.47 -13.23 7.79
C MET A 94 13.11 -13.04 9.18
N GLY A 95 13.89 -11.98 9.38
CA GLY A 95 14.56 -11.71 10.66
C GLY A 95 13.59 -11.51 11.83
N PRO A 96 12.56 -10.65 11.69
CA PRO A 96 11.53 -10.48 12.73
C PRO A 96 10.78 -11.75 13.11
N ILE A 97 10.39 -12.59 12.15
CA ILE A 97 9.58 -13.79 12.41
C ILE A 97 10.43 -15.01 12.80
N HIS A 98 11.66 -15.13 12.30
CA HIS A 98 12.55 -16.28 12.50
C HIS A 98 13.97 -15.83 12.93
N PRO A 99 14.12 -15.22 14.12
CA PRO A 99 15.36 -14.58 14.57
C PRO A 99 16.54 -15.53 14.81
N SER A 100 16.30 -16.82 15.09
CA SER A 100 17.33 -17.86 15.25
C SER A 100 16.79 -19.24 14.88
N GLU A 101 17.66 -20.21 14.58
CA GLU A 101 17.35 -21.51 13.95
C GLU A 101 16.12 -22.26 14.51
N ASP A 102 15.92 -22.24 15.83
CA ASP A 102 14.81 -22.94 16.48
C ASP A 102 13.82 -22.00 17.19
N ILE A 103 13.90 -20.69 16.93
CA ILE A 103 13.09 -19.68 17.63
C ILE A 103 12.32 -18.84 16.62
N TYR A 104 10.99 -18.90 16.74
CA TYR A 104 10.08 -18.07 15.96
C TYR A 104 9.33 -17.08 16.84
N ASN A 105 9.17 -15.87 16.33
CA ASN A 105 8.34 -14.84 16.95
C ASN A 105 6.98 -14.74 16.26
N TRP A 106 6.06 -15.60 16.68
CA TRP A 106 4.71 -15.64 16.10
C TRP A 106 3.78 -14.54 16.61
N LYS A 107 4.08 -13.97 17.78
CA LYS A 107 3.12 -13.17 18.56
C LYS A 107 2.49 -12.02 17.77
N ASN A 108 3.29 -11.24 17.06
CA ASN A 108 2.77 -10.06 16.35
C ASN A 108 2.10 -10.45 15.04
N ALA A 109 2.71 -11.36 14.27
CA ALA A 109 2.15 -11.85 13.02
C ALA A 109 0.80 -12.55 13.25
N ASP A 110 0.67 -13.38 14.30
CA ASP A 110 -0.60 -13.99 14.70
C ASP A 110 -1.67 -12.93 15.01
N LYS A 111 -1.32 -11.87 15.78
CA LYS A 111 -2.28 -10.79 16.09
C LYS A 111 -2.75 -10.03 14.86
N ILE A 112 -1.86 -9.79 13.89
CA ILE A 112 -2.24 -9.13 12.63
C ILE A 112 -3.18 -10.05 11.83
N VAL A 113 -2.87 -11.35 11.76
CA VAL A 113 -3.72 -12.35 11.10
C VAL A 113 -5.09 -12.44 11.78
N ASP A 114 -5.15 -12.50 13.10
CA ASP A 114 -6.39 -12.57 13.87
C ASP A 114 -7.25 -11.31 13.70
N PHE A 115 -6.63 -10.13 13.66
CA PHE A 115 -7.33 -8.89 13.30
C PHE A 115 -7.96 -8.99 11.92
N ALA A 116 -7.22 -9.43 10.91
CA ALA A 116 -7.76 -9.56 9.56
C ALA A 116 -8.90 -10.59 9.48
N VAL A 117 -8.72 -11.76 10.10
CA VAL A 117 -9.73 -12.83 10.12
C VAL A 117 -11.01 -12.35 10.81
N SER A 118 -10.91 -11.71 11.97
CA SER A 118 -12.08 -11.20 12.72
C SER A 118 -12.86 -10.11 11.99
N HIS A 119 -12.20 -9.38 11.08
CA HIS A 119 -12.81 -8.33 10.26
C HIS A 119 -13.07 -8.75 8.81
N HIS A 120 -12.88 -10.03 8.46
CA HIS A 120 -13.05 -10.57 7.09
C HIS A 120 -12.19 -9.84 6.03
N ILE A 121 -10.98 -9.45 6.42
CA ILE A 121 -9.99 -8.77 5.58
C ILE A 121 -8.98 -9.80 5.07
N LYS A 122 -8.65 -9.73 3.78
CA LYS A 122 -7.64 -10.61 3.16
C LYS A 122 -6.23 -10.29 3.66
N ILE A 123 -5.32 -11.25 3.60
CA ILE A 123 -3.94 -11.05 4.07
C ILE A 123 -2.96 -11.43 2.97
N ARG A 124 -2.05 -10.50 2.66
CA ARG A 124 -0.82 -10.78 1.91
C ARG A 124 0.31 -11.06 2.88
N GLY A 125 1.02 -12.16 2.70
CA GLY A 125 2.22 -12.46 3.46
C GLY A 125 3.44 -11.77 2.85
N HIS A 126 4.16 -10.99 3.64
CA HIS A 126 5.36 -10.26 3.23
C HIS A 126 6.46 -10.44 4.27
N ASN A 127 7.52 -11.21 4.01
CA ASN A 127 7.84 -11.99 2.81
C ASN A 127 8.65 -13.24 3.22
N LEU A 128 8.82 -14.21 2.31
CA LEU A 128 9.47 -15.49 2.64
C LEU A 128 10.98 -15.55 2.37
N CYS A 129 11.47 -14.76 1.41
CA CYS A 129 12.88 -14.72 1.04
C CYS A 129 13.28 -13.31 0.61
N TRP A 130 14.13 -12.65 1.39
CA TRP A 130 14.63 -11.31 1.10
C TRP A 130 16.06 -11.16 1.58
N HIS A 131 16.79 -10.26 0.93
CA HIS A 131 18.19 -9.94 1.26
C HIS A 131 18.29 -8.88 2.36
N ASN A 132 17.24 -8.10 2.58
CA ASN A 132 17.19 -7.06 3.60
C ASN A 132 16.39 -7.59 4.80
N GLN A 133 16.82 -7.25 6.02
CA GLN A 133 16.25 -7.81 7.26
C GLN A 133 16.14 -9.35 7.24
N GLU A 134 17.12 -10.00 6.59
CA GLU A 134 17.25 -11.44 6.51
C GLU A 134 17.47 -12.05 7.90
N ALA A 135 17.13 -13.33 8.06
CA ALA A 135 17.41 -14.07 9.28
C ALA A 135 18.90 -14.44 9.30
N ALA A 136 19.74 -13.55 9.85
CA ALA A 136 21.19 -13.58 9.72
C ALA A 136 21.86 -14.92 10.12
N TRP A 137 21.24 -15.69 11.02
CA TRP A 137 21.72 -17.01 11.42
C TRP A 137 21.73 -18.03 10.28
N MET A 138 20.87 -17.86 9.25
CA MET A 138 20.74 -18.81 8.15
C MET A 138 22.03 -18.97 7.34
N PHE A 139 22.83 -17.90 7.26
CA PHE A 139 23.97 -17.82 6.36
C PHE A 139 25.29 -18.28 6.96
N LYS A 140 25.36 -18.49 8.27
CA LYS A 140 26.61 -18.84 8.96
C LYS A 140 26.49 -20.13 9.75
N GLY A 141 27.59 -20.90 9.76
CA GLY A 141 27.77 -22.05 10.64
C GLY A 141 28.19 -21.63 12.05
N ALA A 142 28.31 -22.61 12.95
CA ALA A 142 28.79 -22.38 14.33
C ALA A 142 30.23 -21.83 14.39
N ASP A 143 31.02 -22.04 13.34
CA ASP A 143 32.37 -21.50 13.16
C ASP A 143 32.40 -20.07 12.60
N GLY A 144 31.23 -19.47 12.37
CA GLY A 144 31.06 -18.12 11.83
C GLY A 144 31.30 -17.99 10.32
N LYS A 145 31.60 -19.09 9.61
CA LYS A 145 31.82 -19.09 8.16
C LYS A 145 30.51 -19.25 7.39
N PRO A 146 30.47 -18.83 6.10
CA PRO A 146 29.32 -19.10 5.24
C PRO A 146 28.98 -20.60 5.20
N VAL A 147 27.70 -20.93 5.28
CA VAL A 147 27.23 -22.31 5.12
C VAL A 147 27.34 -22.78 3.67
N THR A 148 27.18 -24.09 3.43
CA THR A 148 27.07 -24.61 2.06
C THR A 148 25.73 -24.23 1.44
N LYS A 149 25.65 -24.30 0.10
CA LYS A 149 24.40 -24.12 -0.66
C LYS A 149 23.30 -25.05 -0.17
N GLU A 150 23.63 -26.32 0.06
CA GLU A 150 22.68 -27.36 0.47
C GLU A 150 22.07 -27.04 1.84
N LEU A 151 22.91 -26.65 2.80
CA LEU A 151 22.43 -26.26 4.12
C LEU A 151 21.61 -24.97 4.08
N LEU A 152 22.00 -23.99 3.26
CA LEU A 152 21.23 -22.75 3.11
C LEU A 152 19.84 -23.01 2.49
N LEU A 153 19.76 -23.84 1.45
CA LEU A 153 18.49 -24.19 0.82
C LEU A 153 17.61 -25.04 1.75
N GLN A 154 18.20 -25.91 2.58
CA GLN A 154 17.47 -26.64 3.61
C GLN A 154 16.88 -25.68 4.65
N ARG A 155 17.67 -24.73 5.18
CA ARG A 155 17.20 -23.70 6.12
C ARG A 155 16.09 -22.82 5.52
N LEU A 156 16.22 -22.47 4.24
CA LEU A 156 15.17 -21.75 3.51
C LEU A 156 13.90 -22.59 3.40
N LYS A 157 14.01 -23.88 3.06
CA LYS A 157 12.87 -24.81 3.03
C LYS A 157 12.17 -24.85 4.38
N ASP A 158 12.90 -25.10 5.46
CA ASP A 158 12.32 -25.23 6.80
C ASP A 158 11.64 -23.93 7.26
N HIS A 159 12.25 -22.77 6.96
CA HIS A 159 11.62 -21.47 7.19
C HIS A 159 10.32 -21.30 6.41
N VAL A 160 10.32 -21.55 5.10
CA VAL A 160 9.14 -21.41 4.24
C VAL A 160 8.02 -22.33 4.72
N PHE A 161 8.32 -23.59 5.05
CA PHE A 161 7.34 -24.55 5.55
C PHE A 161 6.74 -24.12 6.88
N ALA A 162 7.56 -23.65 7.83
CA ALA A 162 7.06 -23.19 9.11
C ALA A 162 6.16 -21.96 8.97
N VAL A 163 6.59 -20.95 8.19
CA VAL A 163 5.86 -19.68 8.07
C VAL A 163 4.63 -19.82 7.18
N ALA A 164 4.79 -20.27 5.92
CA ALA A 164 3.66 -20.43 5.01
C ALA A 164 2.70 -21.53 5.50
N GLY A 165 3.22 -22.63 6.06
CA GLY A 165 2.41 -23.71 6.62
C GLY A 165 1.59 -23.29 7.83
N ARG A 166 2.14 -22.45 8.74
CA ARG A 166 1.39 -21.92 9.90
C ARG A 166 0.16 -21.13 9.48
N TYR A 167 0.26 -20.34 8.41
CA TYR A 167 -0.82 -19.46 7.95
C TYR A 167 -1.58 -20.02 6.74
N LYS A 168 -1.41 -21.31 6.45
CA LYS A 168 -2.08 -22.00 5.35
C LYS A 168 -3.59 -21.75 5.35
N GLY A 169 -4.13 -21.36 4.20
CA GLY A 169 -5.54 -21.06 4.03
C GLY A 169 -6.02 -19.72 4.61
N LYS A 170 -5.17 -18.97 5.33
CA LYS A 170 -5.47 -17.60 5.81
C LYS A 170 -4.81 -16.53 4.93
N ILE A 171 -3.65 -16.83 4.37
CA ILE A 171 -2.93 -15.94 3.44
C ILE A 171 -3.39 -16.23 2.01
N TYR A 172 -3.87 -15.20 1.30
CA TYR A 172 -4.31 -15.39 -0.09
C TYR A 172 -3.15 -15.27 -1.10
N ALA A 173 -2.11 -14.54 -0.74
CA ALA A 173 -0.93 -14.33 -1.58
C ALA A 173 0.34 -14.15 -0.74
N TRP A 174 1.45 -14.72 -1.19
CA TRP A 174 2.78 -14.56 -0.62
C TRP A 174 3.69 -13.79 -1.57
N ASP A 175 4.38 -12.78 -1.05
CA ASP A 175 5.63 -12.30 -1.64
C ASP A 175 6.71 -13.35 -1.29
N VAL A 176 6.95 -14.27 -2.23
CA VAL A 176 7.84 -15.42 -2.00
C VAL A 176 9.29 -14.95 -2.01
N VAL A 177 9.67 -14.21 -3.05
CA VAL A 177 11.01 -13.62 -3.18
C VAL A 177 10.84 -12.13 -3.38
N ASN A 178 11.55 -11.35 -2.56
CA ASN A 178 11.55 -9.90 -2.61
C ASN A 178 12.91 -9.37 -3.11
N GLU A 179 12.91 -8.46 -4.09
CA GLU A 179 14.07 -7.63 -4.48
C GLU A 179 15.36 -8.40 -4.80
N ALA A 180 15.24 -9.50 -5.56
CA ALA A 180 16.40 -10.32 -5.98
C ALA A 180 17.10 -9.76 -7.23
N ILE A 181 16.51 -8.77 -7.90
CA ILE A 181 17.09 -8.12 -9.08
C ILE A 181 17.99 -6.95 -8.67
N ASP A 182 19.08 -6.81 -9.43
CA ASP A 182 20.11 -5.80 -9.25
C ASP A 182 19.67 -4.41 -9.76
N ASP A 183 20.03 -3.36 -9.00
CA ASP A 183 19.61 -1.97 -9.27
C ASP A 183 20.50 -1.22 -10.26
N SER A 184 21.64 -1.77 -10.68
CA SER A 184 22.53 -1.07 -11.61
C SER A 184 21.93 -0.95 -13.01
N ASP A 185 22.40 0.03 -13.77
CA ASP A 185 22.03 0.18 -15.18
C ASP A 185 22.69 -0.87 -16.10
N ASP A 186 23.48 -1.81 -15.54
CA ASP A 186 24.09 -2.92 -16.28
C ASP A 186 23.05 -4.02 -16.53
N THR A 187 22.57 -4.12 -17.77
CA THR A 187 21.59 -5.13 -18.22
C THR A 187 22.13 -6.57 -18.22
N THR A 188 23.45 -6.75 -18.09
CA THR A 188 24.09 -8.08 -18.01
C THR A 188 24.10 -8.63 -16.58
N GLN A 189 24.16 -7.75 -15.57
CA GLN A 189 24.00 -8.13 -14.16
C GLN A 189 22.51 -8.12 -13.78
N ILE A 190 21.86 -9.28 -13.97
CA ILE A 190 20.42 -9.45 -13.66
C ILE A 190 20.19 -9.51 -12.14
N TYR A 191 20.98 -10.33 -11.43
CA TYR A 191 20.72 -10.68 -10.03
C TYR A 191 21.56 -9.87 -9.05
N ARG A 192 20.93 -9.50 -7.93
CA ARG A 192 21.60 -8.90 -6.78
C ARG A 192 22.57 -9.90 -6.15
N LYS A 193 23.81 -9.48 -5.91
CA LYS A 193 24.87 -10.25 -5.22
C LYS A 193 24.65 -10.31 -3.69
N SER A 194 23.48 -10.79 -3.27
CA SER A 194 23.07 -10.99 -1.88
C SER A 194 23.80 -12.19 -1.23
N ASN A 195 23.66 -12.36 0.08
CA ASN A 195 24.16 -13.57 0.77
C ASN A 195 23.56 -14.85 0.18
N TRP A 196 22.26 -14.83 -0.16
CA TRP A 196 21.59 -15.91 -0.90
C TRP A 196 22.31 -16.24 -2.21
N TYR A 197 22.54 -15.23 -3.06
CA TYR A 197 23.19 -15.42 -4.36
C TYR A 197 24.64 -15.90 -4.22
N ASN A 198 25.40 -15.29 -3.31
CA ASN A 198 26.83 -15.57 -3.14
C ASN A 198 27.08 -16.99 -2.61
N ILE A 199 26.27 -17.46 -1.64
CA ILE A 199 26.40 -18.81 -1.09
C ILE A 199 25.86 -19.86 -2.07
N CYS A 200 24.76 -19.58 -2.77
CA CYS A 200 24.24 -20.50 -3.78
C CYS A 200 25.07 -20.52 -5.08
N ASN A 201 25.99 -19.58 -5.23
CA ASN A 201 26.74 -19.31 -6.46
C ASN A 201 25.82 -19.13 -7.68
N GLY A 202 24.70 -18.42 -7.49
CA GLY A 202 23.67 -18.27 -8.51
C GLY A 202 22.26 -18.03 -7.96
N PRO A 203 21.27 -17.89 -8.87
CA PRO A 203 19.90 -17.51 -8.53
C PRO A 203 19.00 -18.68 -8.10
N ASP A 204 19.53 -19.91 -7.98
CA ASP A 204 18.72 -21.12 -7.76
C ASP A 204 17.83 -21.08 -6.51
N PHE A 205 18.20 -20.27 -5.51
CA PHE A 205 17.38 -20.05 -4.32
C PHE A 205 15.99 -19.45 -4.64
N ILE A 206 15.88 -18.70 -5.75
CA ILE A 206 14.62 -18.07 -6.17
C ILE A 206 13.62 -19.15 -6.54
N GLU A 207 13.99 -20.03 -7.48
CA GLU A 207 13.15 -21.16 -7.89
C GLU A 207 12.84 -22.08 -6.71
N ALA A 208 13.84 -22.40 -5.89
CA ALA A 208 13.66 -23.24 -4.71
C ALA A 208 12.60 -22.65 -3.76
N ALA A 209 12.65 -21.35 -3.46
CA ALA A 209 11.68 -20.67 -2.61
C ALA A 209 10.24 -20.80 -3.14
N PHE A 210 10.03 -20.62 -4.44
CA PHE A 210 8.69 -20.79 -5.06
C PHE A 210 8.18 -22.22 -4.96
N ARG A 211 9.04 -23.21 -5.25
CA ARG A 211 8.64 -24.62 -5.13
C ARG A 211 8.30 -24.99 -3.69
N TYR A 212 9.09 -24.52 -2.71
CA TYR A 212 8.80 -24.75 -1.29
C TYR A 212 7.52 -24.05 -0.83
N ALA A 213 7.28 -22.81 -1.27
CA ALA A 213 6.06 -22.07 -0.93
C ALA A 213 4.81 -22.77 -1.48
N HIS A 214 4.89 -23.27 -2.73
CA HIS A 214 3.80 -24.04 -3.32
C HIS A 214 3.55 -25.36 -2.61
N GLU A 215 4.61 -26.08 -2.19
CA GLU A 215 4.48 -27.33 -1.43
C GLU A 215 3.84 -27.08 -0.05
N ALA A 216 4.22 -25.99 0.63
CA ALA A 216 3.67 -25.63 1.94
C ALA A 216 2.18 -25.23 1.86
N ASP A 217 1.81 -24.35 0.92
CA ASP A 217 0.43 -23.96 0.67
C ASP A 217 0.11 -23.85 -0.84
N PRO A 218 -0.41 -24.93 -1.46
CA PRO A 218 -0.74 -24.93 -2.88
C PRO A 218 -1.88 -23.98 -3.28
N GLN A 219 -2.65 -23.47 -2.31
CA GLN A 219 -3.80 -22.58 -2.58
C GLN A 219 -3.41 -21.09 -2.56
N ALA A 220 -2.33 -20.74 -1.87
CA ALA A 220 -1.83 -19.37 -1.83
C ALA A 220 -1.25 -18.97 -3.19
N LYS A 221 -1.50 -17.72 -3.59
CA LYS A 221 -0.93 -17.15 -4.83
C LYS A 221 0.50 -16.68 -4.61
N LEU A 222 1.40 -17.06 -5.51
CA LEU A 222 2.84 -16.87 -5.32
C LEU A 222 3.36 -15.73 -6.20
N TYR A 223 3.99 -14.73 -5.57
CA TYR A 223 4.44 -13.51 -6.22
C TYR A 223 5.95 -13.30 -6.07
N TYR A 224 6.58 -12.83 -7.15
CA TYR A 224 7.86 -12.11 -7.08
C TYR A 224 7.57 -10.63 -6.85
N ASN A 225 8.17 -9.99 -5.84
CA ASN A 225 7.90 -8.59 -5.47
C ASN A 225 9.17 -7.73 -5.60
N ASP A 226 9.07 -6.54 -6.23
CA ASP A 226 10.21 -5.63 -6.40
C ASP A 226 9.78 -4.17 -6.64
N TYR A 227 10.69 -3.23 -6.33
CA TYR A 227 10.54 -1.80 -6.64
C TYR A 227 11.22 -1.43 -7.96
N ASN A 228 10.86 -0.25 -8.49
CA ASN A 228 11.31 0.29 -9.78
C ASN A 228 11.05 -0.69 -10.94
N SER A 229 10.07 -1.58 -10.78
CA SER A 229 9.65 -2.58 -11.77
C SER A 229 9.13 -2.00 -13.08
N GLU A 230 8.84 -0.71 -13.07
CA GLU A 230 8.36 0.10 -14.18
C GLU A 230 9.50 0.84 -14.89
N HIS A 231 10.68 0.94 -14.28
CA HIS A 231 11.85 1.62 -14.84
C HIS A 231 12.54 0.72 -15.87
N PRO A 232 12.90 1.22 -17.07
CA PRO A 232 13.25 0.36 -18.21
C PRO A 232 14.30 -0.72 -17.97
N VAL A 233 15.43 -0.38 -17.33
CA VAL A 233 16.52 -1.34 -17.13
C VAL A 233 16.13 -2.43 -16.13
N LYS A 234 15.59 -2.05 -14.97
CA LYS A 234 15.20 -3.02 -13.95
C LYS A 234 13.99 -3.85 -14.39
N ARG A 235 13.04 -3.23 -15.11
CA ARG A 235 11.91 -3.90 -15.76
C ARG A 235 12.39 -5.01 -16.70
N GLU A 236 13.38 -4.74 -17.56
CA GLU A 236 13.92 -5.76 -18.47
C GLU A 236 14.53 -6.95 -17.72
N LYS A 237 15.29 -6.69 -16.65
CA LYS A 237 15.87 -7.74 -15.80
C LYS A 237 14.79 -8.58 -15.10
N ILE A 238 13.77 -7.94 -14.56
CA ILE A 238 12.61 -8.62 -13.96
C ILE A 238 11.90 -9.47 -15.01
N TYR A 239 11.63 -8.94 -16.21
CA TYR A 239 11.00 -9.70 -17.29
C TYR A 239 11.80 -10.96 -17.66
N LYS A 240 13.14 -10.87 -17.74
CA LYS A 240 14.01 -12.02 -18.00
C LYS A 240 13.90 -13.10 -16.90
N LEU A 241 13.88 -12.69 -15.64
CA LEU A 241 13.66 -13.62 -14.52
C LEU A 241 12.30 -14.30 -14.63
N LEU A 242 11.22 -13.54 -14.77
CA LEU A 242 9.86 -14.07 -14.81
C LEU A 242 9.67 -15.04 -15.98
N LYS A 243 10.16 -14.68 -17.16
CA LYS A 243 10.14 -15.55 -18.34
C LYS A 243 10.85 -16.87 -18.07
N LYS A 244 12.04 -16.82 -17.46
CA LYS A 244 12.79 -18.03 -17.09
C LYS A 244 12.01 -18.91 -16.10
N LEU A 245 11.44 -18.33 -15.03
CA LEU A 245 10.64 -19.08 -14.06
C LEU A 245 9.44 -19.78 -14.71
N ILE A 246 8.80 -19.15 -15.69
CA ILE A 246 7.69 -19.75 -16.44
C ILE A 246 8.19 -20.89 -17.34
N GLU A 247 9.29 -20.68 -18.07
CA GLU A 247 9.92 -21.70 -18.93
C GLU A 247 10.37 -22.93 -18.14
N ASP A 248 10.82 -22.73 -16.90
CA ASP A 248 11.25 -23.80 -15.98
C ASP A 248 10.08 -24.43 -15.18
N HIS A 249 8.83 -24.07 -15.50
CA HIS A 249 7.62 -24.56 -14.81
C HIS A 249 7.67 -24.35 -13.28
N VAL A 250 8.16 -23.20 -12.84
CA VAL A 250 8.12 -22.78 -11.44
C VAL A 250 6.70 -22.29 -11.11
N PRO A 251 6.14 -22.65 -9.94
CA PRO A 251 4.80 -22.19 -9.54
C PRO A 251 4.82 -20.70 -9.18
N ILE A 252 4.60 -19.84 -10.19
CA ILE A 252 4.47 -18.39 -10.03
C ILE A 252 3.12 -17.94 -10.60
N ASP A 253 2.37 -17.16 -9.83
CA ASP A 253 1.06 -16.63 -10.24
C ASP A 253 1.13 -15.17 -10.70
N GLY A 254 2.11 -14.41 -10.22
CA GLY A 254 2.19 -13.00 -10.53
C GLY A 254 3.41 -12.23 -10.06
N VAL A 255 3.35 -10.92 -10.28
CA VAL A 255 4.36 -9.94 -9.91
C VAL A 255 3.76 -8.88 -8.99
N GLY A 256 4.43 -8.63 -7.87
CA GLY A 256 4.21 -7.48 -7.02
C GLY A 256 5.07 -6.31 -7.51
N MET A 257 4.42 -5.23 -7.95
CA MET A 257 5.08 -3.96 -8.23
C MET A 257 4.94 -3.09 -6.98
N GLN A 258 6.04 -2.85 -6.26
CA GLN A 258 5.98 -2.11 -4.99
C GLN A 258 5.34 -0.73 -5.17
N ALA A 259 5.72 -0.01 -6.22
CA ALA A 259 5.19 1.31 -6.54
C ALA A 259 5.50 2.40 -5.50
N HIS A 260 6.75 2.41 -5.02
CA HIS A 260 7.32 3.53 -4.29
C HIS A 260 7.69 4.66 -5.24
N TRP A 261 6.78 5.62 -5.42
CA TRP A 261 6.80 6.57 -6.52
C TRP A 261 6.98 8.02 -6.07
N LYS A 262 7.20 8.89 -7.05
CA LYS A 262 7.33 10.34 -6.86
C LYS A 262 6.30 11.06 -7.72
N LEU A 263 6.18 12.38 -7.54
CA LEU A 263 5.18 13.22 -8.22
C LEU A 263 5.19 13.17 -9.76
N ASN A 264 6.26 12.69 -10.38
CA ASN A 264 6.45 12.68 -11.83
C ASN A 264 7.13 11.39 -12.33
N ASP A 265 7.12 10.34 -11.51
CA ASP A 265 7.87 9.11 -11.74
C ASP A 265 7.07 7.95 -11.13
N PRO A 266 6.57 6.99 -11.92
CA PRO A 266 6.80 6.81 -13.37
C PRO A 266 5.90 7.69 -14.25
N SER A 267 6.22 7.75 -15.55
CA SER A 267 5.29 8.22 -16.57
C SER A 267 4.16 7.20 -16.84
N SER A 268 3.08 7.65 -17.50
CA SER A 268 2.00 6.75 -17.92
C SER A 268 2.47 5.66 -18.88
N ASP A 269 3.43 5.97 -19.75
CA ASP A 269 3.92 5.07 -20.77
C ASP A 269 4.82 3.99 -20.18
N GLU A 270 5.68 4.34 -19.22
CA GLU A 270 6.48 3.38 -18.47
C GLU A 270 5.61 2.41 -17.67
N LEU A 271 4.58 2.94 -16.99
CA LEU A 271 3.65 2.11 -16.24
C LEU A 271 2.86 1.15 -17.14
N ARG A 272 2.35 1.63 -18.28
CA ARG A 272 1.65 0.76 -19.26
C ARG A 272 2.57 -0.31 -19.82
N LYS A 273 3.79 0.07 -20.21
CA LYS A 273 4.77 -0.88 -20.75
C LYS A 273 5.12 -1.97 -19.74
N ALA A 274 5.27 -1.62 -18.46
CA ALA A 274 5.48 -2.59 -17.39
C ALA A 274 4.31 -3.56 -17.23
N LEU A 275 3.08 -3.06 -17.27
CA LEU A 275 1.88 -3.90 -17.21
C LEU A 275 1.77 -4.80 -18.46
N ASP A 276 2.03 -4.28 -19.65
CA ASP A 276 1.97 -5.03 -20.91
C ASP A 276 3.00 -6.16 -20.93
N GLU A 277 4.25 -5.89 -20.52
CA GLU A 277 5.31 -6.90 -20.47
C GLU A 277 4.95 -8.03 -19.49
N VAL A 278 4.54 -7.72 -18.25
CA VAL A 278 4.16 -8.76 -17.28
C VAL A 278 2.94 -9.54 -17.73
N THR A 279 1.92 -8.88 -18.28
CA THR A 279 0.69 -9.55 -18.71
C THR A 279 0.86 -10.38 -19.98
N SER A 280 1.83 -10.05 -20.84
CA SER A 280 2.22 -10.87 -21.98
C SER A 280 2.77 -12.25 -21.58
N LEU A 281 3.28 -12.38 -20.36
CA LEU A 281 3.73 -13.65 -19.78
C LEU A 281 2.59 -14.46 -19.14
N GLY A 282 1.35 -13.96 -19.16
CA GLY A 282 0.19 -14.60 -18.53
C GLY A 282 0.11 -14.41 -17.01
N LEU A 283 1.02 -13.64 -16.42
CA LEU A 283 1.08 -13.37 -14.99
C LEU A 283 0.06 -12.31 -14.54
N LYS A 284 -0.39 -12.41 -13.28
CA LYS A 284 -1.18 -11.35 -12.62
C LYS A 284 -0.27 -10.27 -12.05
N VAL A 285 -0.82 -9.08 -11.88
CA VAL A 285 -0.13 -7.94 -11.24
C VAL A 285 -0.81 -7.61 -9.92
N GLN A 286 -0.02 -7.25 -8.91
CA GLN A 286 -0.48 -6.55 -7.72
C GLN A 286 0.40 -5.33 -7.49
N PHE A 287 -0.21 -4.19 -7.18
CA PHE A 287 0.54 -3.06 -6.63
C PHE A 287 0.59 -3.26 -5.12
N THR A 288 1.78 -3.41 -4.56
CA THR A 288 1.95 -4.03 -3.24
C THR A 288 2.29 -3.05 -2.13
N GLU A 289 2.91 -1.91 -2.47
CA GLU A 289 3.49 -0.97 -1.50
C GLU A 289 3.31 0.50 -1.95
N LEU A 290 2.18 0.81 -2.57
CA LEU A 290 1.95 2.10 -3.24
C LEU A 290 2.04 3.27 -2.25
N ASP A 291 2.99 4.16 -2.51
CA ASP A 291 3.13 5.45 -1.87
C ASP A 291 3.73 6.46 -2.87
N ILE A 292 3.30 7.73 -2.83
CA ILE A 292 3.75 8.75 -3.79
C ILE A 292 4.28 9.96 -3.03
N THR A 293 5.58 9.99 -2.76
CA THR A 293 6.18 11.10 -2.00
C THR A 293 6.10 12.42 -2.75
N ILE A 294 5.85 13.49 -2.00
CA ILE A 294 5.90 14.86 -2.52
C ILE A 294 7.34 15.35 -2.69
N ARG A 295 8.32 14.60 -2.17
CA ARG A 295 9.73 14.97 -2.18
C ARG A 295 10.35 14.54 -3.51
N LEU A 296 10.98 15.50 -4.16
CA LEU A 296 11.74 15.27 -5.39
C LEU A 296 13.23 15.36 -5.09
N PRO A 297 14.08 14.51 -5.73
CA PRO A 297 15.53 14.70 -5.70
C PRO A 297 15.88 16.13 -6.11
N ARG A 298 16.82 16.76 -5.40
CA ARG A 298 17.29 18.09 -5.76
C ARG A 298 17.99 18.02 -7.14
N PRO A 299 17.80 19.00 -8.04
CA PRO A 299 18.56 19.08 -9.28
C PRO A 299 20.07 19.01 -8.99
N ALA A 300 20.82 18.44 -9.94
CA ALA A 300 22.27 18.41 -9.84
C ALA A 300 22.82 19.85 -9.63
N PRO A 301 23.85 20.01 -8.79
CA PRO A 301 24.49 21.31 -8.58
C PRO A 301 25.03 21.87 -9.90
N VAL A 302 25.12 23.20 -9.97
CA VAL A 302 25.86 23.89 -11.02
C VAL A 302 27.32 23.41 -10.96
N PRO A 303 27.99 23.14 -12.10
CA PRO A 303 29.40 22.77 -12.12
C PRO A 303 30.25 23.74 -11.28
N GLY A 304 31.06 23.21 -10.36
CA GLY A 304 31.89 24.00 -9.45
C GLY A 304 31.28 24.32 -8.08
N THR A 305 30.08 23.82 -7.77
CA THR A 305 29.48 23.95 -6.43
C THR A 305 29.37 22.60 -5.71
N THR A 306 29.63 22.58 -4.42
CA THR A 306 29.33 21.41 -3.57
C THR A 306 27.83 21.43 -3.26
N PRO A 307 27.05 20.45 -3.72
CA PRO A 307 25.64 20.39 -3.38
C PRO A 307 25.51 20.11 -1.87
N PRO A 308 24.49 20.67 -1.20
CA PRO A 308 24.04 20.10 0.07
C PRO A 308 23.71 18.62 -0.13
N ALA A 309 23.88 17.80 0.90
CA ALA A 309 23.47 16.40 0.84
C ALA A 309 22.03 16.30 0.30
N ALA A 310 21.71 15.24 -0.46
CA ALA A 310 20.36 15.04 -1.02
C ALA A 310 19.25 15.01 0.06
N THR A 311 19.64 14.80 1.31
CA THR A 311 18.80 14.82 2.51
C THR A 311 18.54 16.23 3.09
N THR A 312 19.24 17.26 2.62
CA THR A 312 19.12 18.62 3.15
C THR A 312 18.05 19.39 2.38
N LEU A 313 16.89 19.57 3.01
CA LEU A 313 15.78 20.35 2.45
C LEU A 313 16.08 21.86 2.38
N PRO A 314 15.39 22.61 1.50
CA PRO A 314 15.29 24.06 1.62
C PRO A 314 14.84 24.45 3.04
N THR A 315 15.35 25.57 3.55
CA THR A 315 14.95 26.12 4.85
C THR A 315 14.26 27.48 4.62
N PRO A 316 13.00 27.67 5.05
CA PRO A 316 12.15 26.67 5.72
C PRO A 316 11.69 25.54 4.77
N ASP A 317 11.36 24.37 5.34
CA ASP A 317 10.74 23.27 4.59
C ASP A 317 9.36 23.73 4.09
N PRO A 318 9.10 23.75 2.77
CA PRO A 318 7.80 24.17 2.24
C PRO A 318 6.65 23.24 2.63
N GLY A 319 6.93 22.02 3.11
CA GLY A 319 5.90 21.07 3.53
C GLY A 319 4.96 20.66 2.38
N TYR A 320 3.71 20.36 2.70
CA TYR A 320 2.68 19.97 1.73
C TYR A 320 1.96 21.20 1.15
N THR A 321 2.57 21.83 0.14
CA THR A 321 2.01 23.03 -0.51
C THR A 321 0.87 22.67 -1.47
N PRO A 322 -0.02 23.63 -1.82
CA PRO A 322 -1.05 23.41 -2.84
C PRO A 322 -0.51 22.96 -4.20
N GLU A 323 0.71 23.39 -4.57
CA GLU A 323 1.36 22.96 -5.82
C GLU A 323 1.77 21.48 -5.77
N LEU A 324 2.38 21.05 -4.67
CA LEU A 324 2.78 19.64 -4.47
C LEU A 324 1.55 18.74 -4.30
N GLU A 325 0.49 19.23 -3.63
CA GLU A 325 -0.82 18.58 -3.56
C GLU A 325 -1.40 18.37 -4.98
N ALA A 326 -1.41 19.41 -5.82
CA ALA A 326 -1.93 19.31 -7.20
C ALA A 326 -1.15 18.28 -8.04
N LYS A 327 0.17 18.25 -7.92
CA LYS A 327 1.02 17.24 -8.58
C LYS A 327 0.72 15.82 -8.06
N GLN A 328 0.54 15.66 -6.76
CA GLN A 328 0.24 14.36 -6.16
C GLN A 328 -1.15 13.86 -6.59
N ILE A 329 -2.14 14.75 -6.63
CA ILE A 329 -3.49 14.48 -7.16
C ILE A 329 -3.40 13.95 -8.60
N ALA A 330 -2.60 14.60 -9.44
CA ALA A 330 -2.44 14.22 -10.84
C ALA A 330 -1.77 12.85 -10.99
N GLN A 331 -0.71 12.57 -10.22
CA GLN A 331 0.00 11.29 -10.27
C GLN A 331 -0.88 10.12 -9.78
N TYR A 332 -1.61 10.29 -8.66
CA TYR A 332 -2.57 9.29 -8.20
C TYR A 332 -3.70 9.07 -9.20
N LYS A 333 -4.23 10.15 -9.79
CA LYS A 333 -5.29 10.03 -10.80
C LYS A 333 -4.80 9.22 -12.00
N MET A 334 -3.62 9.54 -12.53
CA MET A 334 -3.00 8.85 -13.64
C MET A 334 -2.84 7.35 -13.36
N ALA A 335 -2.25 7.01 -12.20
CA ALA A 335 -2.05 5.62 -11.79
C ALA A 335 -3.38 4.86 -11.72
N PHE A 336 -4.38 5.39 -11.02
CA PHE A 336 -5.66 4.70 -10.85
C PHE A 336 -6.52 4.65 -12.11
N ASP A 337 -6.39 5.61 -13.03
CA ASP A 337 -6.97 5.52 -14.37
C ASP A 337 -6.41 4.31 -15.12
N ILE A 338 -5.09 4.11 -15.07
CA ILE A 338 -4.43 2.94 -15.68
C ILE A 338 -4.83 1.67 -14.94
N PHE A 339 -4.85 1.65 -13.61
CA PHE A 339 -5.22 0.44 -12.86
C PHE A 339 -6.63 -0.06 -13.23
N ARG A 340 -7.58 0.87 -13.40
CA ARG A 340 -8.94 0.53 -13.84
C ARG A 340 -8.99 -0.04 -15.26
N GLN A 341 -8.14 0.46 -16.16
CA GLN A 341 -8.03 -0.07 -17.54
C GLN A 341 -7.46 -1.50 -17.54
N TYR A 342 -6.51 -1.80 -16.66
CA TYR A 342 -5.88 -3.11 -16.52
C TYR A 342 -6.56 -4.04 -15.49
N LYS A 343 -7.81 -3.75 -15.09
CA LYS A 343 -8.53 -4.49 -14.03
C LYS A 343 -8.66 -6.02 -14.24
N LYS A 344 -8.49 -6.51 -15.47
CA LYS A 344 -8.49 -7.96 -15.77
C LYS A 344 -7.20 -8.66 -15.29
N PHE A 345 -6.13 -7.90 -15.14
CA PHE A 345 -4.79 -8.38 -14.83
C PHE A 345 -4.33 -7.95 -13.44
N ILE A 346 -4.76 -6.78 -12.98
CA ILE A 346 -4.48 -6.29 -11.62
C ILE A 346 -5.44 -6.95 -10.63
N THR A 347 -4.87 -7.54 -9.59
CA THR A 347 -5.61 -8.36 -8.60
C THR A 347 -5.54 -7.81 -7.18
N SER A 348 -4.81 -6.71 -6.95
CA SER A 348 -4.78 -5.93 -5.70
C SER A 348 -4.04 -4.62 -5.91
N VAL A 349 -4.43 -3.57 -5.16
CA VAL A 349 -3.66 -2.34 -4.98
C VAL A 349 -3.55 -2.05 -3.48
N THR A 350 -2.35 -2.07 -2.93
CA THR A 350 -2.05 -1.94 -1.51
C THR A 350 -1.21 -0.70 -1.25
N PHE A 351 -1.60 0.11 -0.27
CA PHE A 351 -0.85 1.30 0.16
C PHE A 351 0.16 0.96 1.26
N TRP A 352 1.33 1.59 1.26
CA TRP A 352 2.35 1.35 2.29
C TRP A 352 2.26 2.36 3.44
N ASN A 353 1.62 1.91 4.53
CA ASN A 353 1.15 2.66 5.71
C ASN A 353 -0.25 3.30 5.55
N VAL A 354 -0.91 3.53 6.70
CA VAL A 354 -2.33 3.89 6.79
C VAL A 354 -2.59 5.36 6.46
N SER A 355 -1.72 6.25 6.93
CA SER A 355 -1.88 7.70 6.79
C SER A 355 -0.52 8.39 6.83
N ASP A 356 -0.49 9.65 6.37
CA ASP A 356 0.72 10.48 6.38
C ASP A 356 1.31 10.64 7.78
N ARG A 357 0.59 10.31 8.85
CA ARG A 357 1.07 10.36 10.24
C ARG A 357 2.31 9.49 10.49
N SER A 358 2.42 8.35 9.81
CA SER A 358 3.43 7.34 10.14
C SER A 358 3.93 6.61 8.90
N SER A 359 4.36 7.38 7.90
CA SER A 359 5.01 6.82 6.71
C SER A 359 6.45 6.43 7.01
N TRP A 360 6.86 5.24 6.55
CA TRP A 360 8.24 4.79 6.61
C TRP A 360 9.21 5.73 5.87
N LEU A 361 8.73 6.44 4.84
CA LEU A 361 9.51 7.41 4.08
C LEU A 361 9.96 8.60 4.93
N ASP A 362 9.25 8.90 6.03
CA ASP A 362 9.62 10.01 6.93
C ASP A 362 11.00 9.78 7.53
N GLY A 363 11.29 8.54 7.95
CA GLY A 363 12.61 8.12 8.42
C GLY A 363 13.63 7.90 7.29
N ARG A 364 13.22 8.02 6.03
CA ARG A 364 14.07 7.92 4.83
C ARG A 364 14.33 9.29 4.19
N GLY A 365 14.33 10.36 5.00
CA GLY A 365 14.52 11.72 4.52
C GLY A 365 13.40 12.15 3.57
N GLY A 366 12.16 11.73 3.85
CA GLY A 366 11.00 11.98 3.01
C GLY A 366 10.98 11.14 1.71
N GLY A 367 11.71 10.03 1.69
CA GLY A 367 11.91 9.18 0.50
C GLY A 367 13.09 9.59 -0.39
N LEU A 368 13.88 10.58 0.02
CA LEU A 368 15.05 11.04 -0.75
C LEU A 368 16.28 10.13 -0.59
N MET A 369 16.35 9.32 0.47
CA MET A 369 17.47 8.41 0.72
C MET A 369 17.41 7.09 -0.06
N GLY A 370 16.46 6.95 -0.99
CA GLY A 370 16.21 5.70 -1.74
C GLY A 370 15.13 4.82 -1.08
N GLY A 371 14.75 3.75 -1.79
CA GLY A 371 13.74 2.78 -1.37
C GLY A 371 14.21 1.85 -0.24
N ALA A 372 13.61 0.66 -0.13
CA ALA A 372 13.82 -0.27 0.99
C ALA A 372 15.28 -0.68 1.19
N ALA A 373 16.07 -0.65 0.11
CA ALA A 373 17.51 -0.94 0.08
C ALA A 373 18.42 0.10 0.78
N ALA A 374 17.90 1.26 1.21
CA ALA A 374 18.71 2.22 1.96
C ALA A 374 19.15 1.62 3.31
N GLY A 375 20.46 1.60 3.59
CA GLY A 375 21.01 0.99 4.81
C GLY A 375 20.47 1.57 6.13
N LEU A 376 20.61 0.82 7.22
CA LEU A 376 20.18 1.24 8.56
C LEU A 376 21.10 2.30 9.21
N ASN A 377 22.31 2.48 8.67
CA ASN A 377 23.41 3.22 9.32
C ASN A 377 23.54 4.70 8.88
N THR A 378 22.65 5.24 8.05
CA THR A 378 22.65 6.67 7.72
C THR A 378 21.89 7.47 8.78
N PRO A 379 22.45 8.60 9.28
CA PRO A 379 21.74 9.50 10.18
C PRO A 379 20.41 9.92 9.56
N ARG A 380 19.29 9.57 10.20
CA ARG A 380 17.95 9.80 9.68
C ARG A 380 17.46 11.17 10.15
N ALA A 381 17.50 12.17 9.29
CA ALA A 381 16.65 13.35 9.45
C ALA A 381 15.20 12.92 9.18
N VAL A 382 14.31 13.11 10.16
CA VAL A 382 12.87 12.87 9.97
C VAL A 382 12.31 14.01 9.14
N ILE A 383 11.90 13.70 7.90
CA ILE A 383 11.37 14.65 6.94
C ILE A 383 10.06 14.09 6.42
N LYS A 384 8.96 14.82 6.59
CA LYS A 384 7.62 14.35 6.18
C LYS A 384 7.54 14.09 4.66
N ALA A 385 7.11 12.91 4.25
CA ALA A 385 6.93 12.53 2.84
C ALA A 385 5.54 12.81 2.27
N TYR A 386 4.53 12.89 3.15
CA TYR A 386 3.10 13.03 2.83
C TYR A 386 2.59 12.12 1.69
N PRO A 387 2.93 10.82 1.66
CA PRO A 387 2.85 10.07 0.44
C PRO A 387 1.51 9.33 0.22
N LEU A 388 0.53 9.46 1.12
CA LEU A 388 -0.68 8.62 1.16
C LEU A 388 -1.95 9.42 0.88
N LEU A 389 -3.11 8.73 0.93
CA LEU A 389 -4.43 9.34 0.69
C LEU A 389 -5.10 9.94 1.93
N PHE A 390 -4.56 9.67 3.12
CA PHE A 390 -5.05 10.19 4.39
C PHE A 390 -3.97 11.04 5.04
N ASP A 391 -4.34 12.20 5.55
CA ASP A 391 -3.40 13.14 6.19
C ASP A 391 -2.98 12.66 7.60
N GLU A 392 -2.18 13.45 8.30
CA GLU A 392 -1.67 13.10 9.63
C GLU A 392 -2.77 12.95 10.70
N ASN A 393 -3.96 13.48 10.43
CA ASN A 393 -5.15 13.40 11.28
C ASN A 393 -6.09 12.25 10.87
N ARG A 394 -5.75 11.48 9.83
CA ARG A 394 -6.58 10.42 9.19
C ARG A 394 -7.72 10.96 8.32
N GLU A 395 -7.71 12.26 7.99
CA GLU A 395 -8.72 12.82 7.09
C GLU A 395 -8.34 12.55 5.63
N ARG A 396 -9.34 12.31 4.78
CA ARG A 396 -9.16 12.06 3.34
C ARG A 396 -8.58 13.31 2.67
N LYS A 397 -7.38 13.20 2.09
CA LYS A 397 -6.75 14.25 1.29
C LYS A 397 -7.50 14.46 -0.03
N LYS A 398 -7.26 15.58 -0.72
CA LYS A 398 -7.84 15.81 -2.06
C LYS A 398 -7.48 14.72 -3.07
N ALA A 399 -6.28 14.12 -2.95
CA ALA A 399 -5.86 12.97 -3.76
C ALA A 399 -6.78 11.75 -3.60
N TYR A 400 -7.40 11.54 -2.43
CA TYR A 400 -8.38 10.46 -2.25
C TYR A 400 -9.53 10.59 -3.27
N TRP A 401 -10.02 11.81 -3.46
CA TRP A 401 -11.18 12.07 -4.32
C TRP A 401 -10.85 11.93 -5.81
N SER A 402 -9.60 12.14 -6.23
CA SER A 402 -9.20 11.88 -7.62
C SER A 402 -9.09 10.39 -7.93
N VAL A 403 -8.91 9.55 -6.90
CA VAL A 403 -8.90 8.10 -7.00
C VAL A 403 -10.33 7.55 -7.14
N VAL A 404 -11.29 8.04 -6.33
CA VAL A 404 -12.65 7.45 -6.26
C VAL A 404 -13.72 8.07 -7.16
N ASN A 405 -13.52 9.29 -7.69
CA ASN A 405 -14.53 9.97 -8.51
C ASN A 405 -14.37 9.61 -10.01
N PHE A 406 -14.84 8.43 -10.41
CA PHE A 406 -14.82 7.94 -11.79
C PHE A 406 -16.16 7.33 -12.24
#